data_AF-A0A817CFS2-F1
#
_entry.id   AF-A0A817CFS2-F1
#
_cell.length_a   1.000
_cell.length_b   1.000
_cell.length_c   1.000
_cell.angle_alpha   90.00
_cell.angle_beta   90.00
_cell.angle_gamma   90.00
#
_symmetry.space_group_name_H-M   'P 1'
#
loop_
_entity.id
_entity.type
_entity.pdbx_description
1 polymer ?
#
loop_
_entity_poly.entity_id
_entity_poly.type
_entity_poly.pdbx_seq_one_letter_code
_entity_poly.pdbx_strand_id
1 'polypeptide(L)'
;MRHPDGDQIAMLDWSHDFTIEEEGHISSSNSTINVQFNRRKNPRLLTKTIVDDSQKHLLPIIDYVLEPLLPLRDACLPLSSIVSDVASYIETALEKCRQPKDGLTQDELAAIYLYTMEWNNEKSSLYSILNKILRNTSDREQLRPWYLYLKLFLTALAKLPFAPAQVVWRGVKRNISADFSPGSQVVWWSFSSCTTSLQVLESDLYLGAAGERTLFSIETINGKSIESYSAFDTEDEILLLPGTYMEVQSQLHPASDLYIIHLKQKIPQEILLAPPFNGISY
;
A
#
# COMPACT_ATOMS: atom_id res chain seq x y z
N MET A 1 -10.20 0.07 48.09
CA MET A 1 -9.34 0.96 47.28
C MET A 1 -7.98 0.32 47.11
N ARG A 2 -7.69 -0.16 45.90
CA ARG A 2 -6.35 -0.38 45.35
C ARG A 2 -6.44 0.02 43.88
N HIS A 3 -5.57 0.91 43.42
CA HIS A 3 -5.35 1.08 42.00
C HIS A 3 -4.61 -0.16 41.48
N PRO A 4 -4.96 -0.69 40.30
CA PRO A 4 -4.00 -1.35 39.42
C PRO A 4 -3.16 -0.27 38.71
N ASP A 5 -1.92 -0.61 38.41
CA ASP A 5 -0.97 0.26 37.76
C ASP A 5 -1.39 0.63 36.33
N GLY A 6 -0.98 1.82 35.88
CA GLY A 6 -1.26 2.29 34.53
C GLY A 6 -0.27 1.69 33.54
N ASP A 7 -0.75 0.85 32.63
CA ASP A 7 0.01 0.46 31.45
C ASP A 7 0.37 1.71 30.63
N GLN A 8 1.68 1.95 30.47
CA GLN A 8 2.17 3.03 29.63
C GLN A 8 2.05 2.63 28.16
N ILE A 9 1.01 3.14 27.51
CA ILE A 9 0.83 3.03 26.06
C ILE A 9 1.90 3.91 25.38
N ALA A 10 2.92 3.29 24.78
CA ALA A 10 3.68 3.89 23.69
C ALA A 10 2.89 3.62 22.39
N MET A 11 2.47 4.56 21.54
CA MET A 11 3.09 5.80 20.98
C MET A 11 4.23 5.50 19.99
N LEU A 12 4.00 5.71 18.68
CA LEU A 12 4.91 6.03 17.53
C LEU A 12 4.46 5.36 16.21
N ASP A 13 4.86 5.80 15.00
CA ASP A 13 4.62 7.09 14.31
C ASP A 13 4.55 6.88 12.77
N TRP A 14 3.35 6.73 12.19
CA TRP A 14 3.13 6.21 10.82
C TRP A 14 3.55 7.15 9.65
N SER A 15 4.43 8.14 9.87
CA SER A 15 4.74 9.23 8.93
C SER A 15 5.78 8.91 7.85
N HIS A 16 6.79 8.10 8.17
CA HIS A 16 8.14 8.31 7.62
C HIS A 16 8.50 7.44 6.41
N ASP A 17 7.66 7.49 5.38
CA ASP A 17 7.90 6.86 4.07
C ASP A 17 8.41 7.90 3.04
N PHE A 18 9.30 7.46 2.13
CA PHE A 18 9.97 8.21 1.04
C PHE A 18 11.21 9.08 1.40
N THR A 19 12.39 8.46 1.28
CA THR A 19 13.65 9.13 0.91
C THR A 19 14.26 8.43 -0.31
N ILE A 20 14.44 9.17 -1.41
CA ILE A 20 15.36 8.82 -2.50
C ILE A 20 16.37 9.97 -2.56
N GLU A 21 17.57 9.74 -2.07
CA GLU A 21 18.71 10.64 -2.27
C GLU A 21 19.49 10.16 -3.48
N GLU A 22 19.44 10.91 -4.59
CA GLU A 22 20.42 10.80 -5.67
C GLU A 22 21.31 12.06 -5.67
N GLU A 23 22.53 11.92 -5.14
CA GLU A 23 23.55 12.97 -5.28
C GLU A 23 24.13 12.99 -6.70
N GLY A 24 23.62 13.90 -7.53
CA GLY A 24 24.14 14.16 -8.88
C GLY A 24 25.12 15.36 -8.91
N HIS A 25 26.42 15.09 -8.84
CA HIS A 25 27.47 16.12 -8.94
C HIS A 25 27.45 16.84 -10.32
N ILE A 26 27.31 18.16 -10.33
CA ILE A 26 27.43 18.99 -11.54
C ILE A 26 28.85 19.55 -11.64
N SER A 27 29.56 19.23 -12.72
CA SER A 27 30.82 19.89 -13.11
C SER A 27 30.73 20.51 -14.50
N SER A 28 31.18 21.75 -14.66
CA SER A 28 30.98 22.58 -15.85
C SER A 28 32.21 22.68 -16.78
N SER A 29 32.02 22.60 -18.10
CA SER A 29 32.86 23.31 -19.09
C SER A 29 32.30 23.33 -20.54
N ASN A 30 32.19 24.55 -21.11
CA ASN A 30 32.45 25.02 -22.50
C ASN A 30 32.73 24.00 -23.64
N SER A 31 32.35 24.20 -24.93
CA SER A 31 31.70 25.33 -25.64
C SER A 31 31.46 25.06 -27.16
N THR A 32 30.56 25.84 -27.80
CA THR A 32 30.60 26.34 -29.22
C THR A 32 29.96 25.54 -30.40
N ILE A 33 28.73 25.96 -30.75
CA ILE A 33 28.18 26.35 -32.08
C ILE A 33 28.33 25.44 -33.33
N ASN A 34 27.19 25.08 -33.95
CA ASN A 34 26.93 25.37 -35.37
C ASN A 34 25.42 25.45 -35.74
N VAL A 35 25.09 26.34 -36.68
CA VAL A 35 23.74 26.78 -37.13
C VAL A 35 23.84 26.89 -38.67
N GLN A 36 22.95 26.39 -39.54
CA GLN A 36 21.54 26.73 -39.86
C GLN A 36 21.05 25.73 -40.95
N PHE A 37 19.76 25.51 -41.23
CA PHE A 37 18.98 26.35 -42.16
C PHE A 37 17.46 26.05 -42.14
N ASN A 38 16.66 27.09 -42.43
CA ASN A 38 15.18 27.11 -42.41
C ASN A 38 14.48 26.42 -43.59
N ARG A 39 13.24 25.92 -43.38
CA ARG A 39 12.11 26.12 -44.32
C ARG A 39 10.68 25.96 -43.72
N ARG A 40 10.06 27.12 -43.46
CA ARG A 40 8.62 27.50 -43.58
C ARG A 40 7.50 26.79 -42.76
N LYS A 41 6.65 27.65 -42.19
CA LYS A 41 5.31 27.39 -41.57
C LYS A 41 4.20 27.40 -42.68
N ASN A 42 2.89 27.21 -42.47
CA ASN A 42 2.08 27.32 -41.25
C ASN A 42 0.91 26.25 -41.14
N PRO A 43 -0.42 26.48 -41.00
CA PRO A 43 -1.18 25.68 -39.99
C PRO A 43 -2.54 25.05 -40.41
N ARG A 44 -3.10 24.27 -39.45
CA ARG A 44 -4.51 23.80 -39.30
C ARG A 44 -4.97 22.52 -40.06
N LEU A 45 -5.47 21.56 -39.26
CA LEU A 45 -6.03 20.23 -39.59
C LEU A 45 -5.01 19.28 -40.25
N LEU A 46 -4.82 18.03 -39.81
CA LEU A 46 -5.81 17.09 -39.28
C LEU A 46 -5.42 16.44 -37.93
N THR A 47 -6.44 15.94 -37.24
CA THR A 47 -6.40 15.25 -35.96
C THR A 47 -5.64 13.91 -35.99
N LYS A 48 -4.70 13.75 -35.06
CA LYS A 48 -4.62 12.54 -34.24
C LYS A 48 -4.50 12.97 -32.79
N THR A 49 -5.52 12.64 -32.00
CA THR A 49 -5.39 12.61 -30.54
C THR A 49 -4.30 11.59 -30.24
N ILE A 50 -3.15 12.05 -29.80
CA ILE A 50 -2.21 11.18 -29.08
C ILE A 50 -2.90 10.96 -27.74
N VAL A 51 -3.61 9.84 -27.63
CA VAL A 51 -3.90 9.25 -26.34
C VAL A 51 -2.53 8.94 -25.75
N ASP A 52 -2.29 9.47 -24.55
CA ASP A 52 -1.00 9.37 -23.89
C ASP A 52 -0.75 7.92 -23.46
N ASP A 53 0.04 7.21 -24.27
CA ASP A 53 0.40 5.79 -24.13
C ASP A 53 1.44 5.57 -23.00
N SER A 54 1.53 6.51 -22.05
CA SER A 54 2.49 6.49 -20.93
C SER A 54 1.98 5.80 -19.67
N GLN A 55 0.77 5.19 -19.71
CA GLN A 55 0.52 4.00 -18.91
C GLN A 55 1.37 2.84 -19.45
N LYS A 56 2.68 2.87 -19.13
CA LYS A 56 3.55 1.68 -19.19
C LYS A 56 2.74 0.53 -18.61
N HIS A 57 2.48 -0.54 -19.36
CA HIS A 57 1.69 -1.68 -18.87
C HIS A 57 2.31 -2.21 -17.56
N LEU A 58 1.71 -1.81 -16.44
CA LEU A 58 2.22 -2.14 -15.12
C LEU A 58 1.88 -3.59 -14.85
N LEU A 59 2.90 -4.44 -14.71
CA LEU A 59 2.68 -5.88 -14.63
C LEU A 59 1.78 -6.22 -13.42
N PRO A 60 0.69 -6.97 -13.64
CA PRO A 60 -0.25 -7.32 -12.60
C PRO A 60 0.33 -8.40 -11.68
N ILE A 61 -0.18 -8.48 -10.46
CA ILE A 61 0.31 -9.42 -9.44
C ILE A 61 -0.47 -10.73 -9.59
N ILE A 62 -0.03 -11.55 -10.55
CA ILE A 62 -0.73 -12.80 -10.91
C ILE A 62 0.09 -14.06 -10.66
N ASP A 63 1.41 -14.02 -10.84
CA ASP A 63 2.24 -15.24 -10.83
C ASP A 63 2.34 -15.92 -9.46
N TYR A 64 2.13 -15.17 -8.37
CA TYR A 64 2.16 -15.69 -7.00
C TYR A 64 1.14 -16.83 -6.78
N VAL A 65 0.07 -16.92 -7.59
CA VAL A 65 -0.94 -17.98 -7.47
C VAL A 65 -0.40 -19.36 -7.85
N LEU A 66 0.70 -19.41 -8.63
CA LEU A 66 1.38 -20.64 -9.06
C LEU A 66 2.19 -21.28 -7.93
N GLU A 67 2.52 -20.51 -6.89
CA GLU A 67 3.24 -21.01 -5.73
C GLU A 67 2.39 -21.98 -4.87
N PRO A 68 3.02 -22.95 -4.21
CA PRO A 68 2.35 -23.79 -3.22
C PRO A 68 1.92 -22.97 -2.01
N LEU A 69 0.78 -23.34 -1.41
CA LEU A 69 0.42 -22.84 -0.08
C LEU A 69 1.27 -23.58 0.97
N LEU A 70 2.05 -22.83 1.74
CA LEU A 70 3.00 -23.36 2.72
C LEU A 70 2.74 -22.79 4.13
N PRO A 71 3.20 -23.46 5.21
CA PRO A 71 3.24 -22.88 6.56
C PRO A 71 4.04 -21.57 6.62
N LEU A 72 3.79 -20.72 7.62
CA LEU A 72 4.34 -19.36 7.68
C LEU A 72 5.87 -19.34 7.69
N ARG A 73 6.50 -20.26 8.43
CA ARG A 73 7.96 -20.40 8.46
C ARG A 73 8.54 -20.64 7.07
N ASP A 74 7.97 -21.61 6.34
CA ASP A 74 8.42 -22.01 5.01
C ASP A 74 8.12 -20.92 3.97
N ALA A 75 6.95 -20.28 4.07
CA ALA A 75 6.53 -19.19 3.20
C ALA A 75 7.41 -17.93 3.33
N CYS A 76 8.03 -17.71 4.49
CA CYS A 76 8.95 -16.62 4.74
C CYS A 76 10.44 -16.97 4.57
N LEU A 77 10.82 -18.22 4.25
CA LEU A 77 12.24 -18.60 4.07
C LEU A 77 12.99 -17.69 3.08
N PRO A 78 12.44 -17.30 1.91
CA PRO A 78 13.14 -16.42 0.97
C PRO A 78 13.31 -14.98 1.48
N LEU A 79 12.56 -14.58 2.53
CA LEU A 79 12.59 -13.24 3.11
C LEU A 79 13.69 -13.06 4.16
N SER A 80 14.32 -14.16 4.59
CA SER A 80 15.33 -14.17 5.68
C SER A 80 16.55 -13.27 5.44
N SER A 81 16.89 -12.96 4.19
CA SER A 81 17.96 -12.02 3.81
C SER A 81 17.47 -10.63 3.42
N ILE A 82 16.15 -10.42 3.34
CA ILE A 82 15.47 -9.20 2.88
C ILE A 82 14.91 -8.42 4.08
N VAL A 83 14.36 -9.14 5.05
CA VAL A 83 13.65 -8.61 6.21
C VAL A 83 14.43 -9.03 7.47
N SER A 84 15.15 -8.08 8.08
CA SER A 84 15.94 -8.31 9.29
C SER A 84 15.08 -8.86 10.43
N ASP A 85 15.61 -9.78 11.22
CA ASP A 85 14.95 -10.37 12.40
C ASP A 85 13.59 -11.07 12.14
N VAL A 86 13.18 -11.26 10.89
CA VAL A 86 11.87 -11.82 10.50
C VAL A 86 11.54 -13.15 11.18
N ALA A 87 12.55 -13.99 11.44
CA ALA A 87 12.39 -15.24 12.18
C ALA A 87 11.79 -15.03 13.59
N SER A 88 12.23 -14.00 14.32
CA SER A 88 11.71 -13.69 15.66
C SER A 88 10.26 -13.19 15.63
N TYR A 89 9.91 -12.40 14.61
CA TYR A 89 8.55 -11.92 14.42
C TYR A 89 7.60 -13.05 13.97
N ILE A 90 8.05 -13.97 13.11
CA ILE A 90 7.30 -15.19 12.74
C ILE A 90 6.96 -16.02 13.97
N GLU A 91 7.93 -16.32 14.84
CA GLU A 91 7.66 -17.07 16.07
C GLU A 91 6.64 -16.34 16.95
N THR A 92 6.82 -15.03 17.16
CA THR A 92 5.90 -14.20 17.94
C THR A 92 4.47 -14.23 17.38
N ALA A 93 4.31 -14.11 16.06
CA ALA A 93 3.00 -14.21 15.40
C ALA A 93 2.37 -15.60 15.59
N LEU A 94 3.14 -16.68 15.37
CA LEU A 94 2.67 -18.05 15.60
C LEU A 94 2.25 -18.29 17.07
N GLU A 95 2.96 -17.71 18.05
CA GLU A 95 2.60 -17.82 19.46
C GLU A 95 1.30 -17.09 19.81
N LYS A 96 1.08 -15.91 19.24
CA LYS A 96 -0.15 -15.12 19.43
C LYS A 96 -1.35 -15.78 18.75
N CYS A 97 -1.15 -16.42 17.60
CA CYS A 97 -2.20 -16.97 16.75
C CYS A 97 -2.53 -18.46 17.02
N ARG A 98 -2.13 -19.01 18.17
CA ARG A 98 -2.34 -20.42 18.58
C ARG A 98 -3.81 -20.88 18.62
N GLN A 99 -4.77 -19.98 18.57
CA GLN A 99 -6.21 -20.26 18.56
C GLN A 99 -6.85 -19.57 17.34
N PRO A 100 -6.77 -20.18 16.14
CA PRO A 100 -7.34 -19.58 14.94
C PRO A 100 -8.87 -19.61 14.95
N LYS A 101 -9.47 -18.69 14.21
CA LYS A 101 -10.92 -18.48 14.10
C LYS A 101 -11.35 -18.33 12.63
N ASP A 102 -12.66 -18.32 12.41
CA ASP A 102 -13.28 -17.97 11.12
C ASP A 102 -12.79 -18.77 9.90
N GLY A 103 -12.39 -20.04 10.13
CA GLY A 103 -11.92 -20.96 9.09
C GLY A 103 -10.46 -20.77 8.65
N LEU A 104 -9.72 -19.89 9.34
CA LEU A 104 -8.28 -19.75 9.17
C LEU A 104 -7.52 -20.93 9.81
N THR A 105 -6.33 -21.22 9.29
CA THR A 105 -5.30 -21.98 10.01
C THR A 105 -4.50 -21.08 10.95
N GLN A 106 -3.67 -21.67 11.81
CA GLN A 106 -2.72 -20.89 12.63
C GLN A 106 -1.76 -20.07 11.76
N ASP A 107 -1.21 -20.66 10.70
CA ASP A 107 -0.29 -19.98 9.77
C ASP A 107 -0.96 -18.84 8.98
N GLU A 108 -2.20 -19.03 8.56
CA GLU A 108 -2.98 -18.00 7.86
C GLU A 108 -3.31 -16.81 8.77
N LEU A 109 -3.75 -17.08 10.01
CA LEU A 109 -3.95 -16.03 11.01
C LEU A 109 -2.64 -15.33 11.36
N ALA A 110 -1.56 -16.09 11.56
CA ALA A 110 -0.24 -15.56 11.87
C ALA A 110 0.36 -14.74 10.71
N ALA A 111 0.01 -15.01 9.45
CA ALA A 111 0.38 -14.15 8.33
C ALA A 111 -0.29 -12.77 8.39
N ILE A 112 -1.58 -12.71 8.75
CA ILE A 112 -2.29 -11.42 8.93
C ILE A 112 -1.74 -10.67 10.15
N TYR A 113 -1.50 -11.38 11.25
CA TYR A 113 -0.90 -10.80 12.45
C TYR A 113 0.50 -10.27 12.14
N LEU A 114 1.40 -11.06 11.54
CA LEU A 114 2.76 -10.66 11.17
C LEU A 114 2.80 -9.43 10.24
N TYR A 115 1.82 -9.30 9.34
CA TYR A 115 1.69 -8.14 8.46
C TYR A 115 1.34 -6.84 9.22
N THR A 116 0.65 -6.94 10.35
CA THR A 116 0.18 -5.78 11.15
C THR A 116 0.94 -5.58 12.45
N MET A 117 1.88 -6.46 12.79
CA MET A 117 2.74 -6.31 13.98
C MET A 117 3.54 -5.01 13.96
N GLU A 118 3.76 -4.45 15.15
CA GLU A 118 4.80 -3.45 15.41
C GLU A 118 6.20 -4.11 15.35
N TRP A 119 7.19 -3.36 14.86
CA TRP A 119 8.59 -3.79 14.77
C TRP A 119 9.49 -2.69 15.31
N ASN A 120 10.55 -3.06 16.03
CA ASN A 120 11.54 -2.14 16.64
C ASN A 120 12.12 -1.10 15.68
N ASN A 121 12.11 -1.38 14.37
CA ASN A 121 12.38 -0.42 13.32
C ASN A 121 11.30 -0.58 12.23
N GLU A 122 10.30 0.30 12.27
CA GLU A 122 9.17 0.31 11.32
C GLU A 122 9.59 0.24 9.86
N LYS A 123 10.68 0.93 9.47
CA LYS A 123 11.19 0.97 8.08
C LYS A 123 11.78 -0.37 7.61
N SER A 124 12.10 -1.25 8.55
CA SER A 124 12.57 -2.61 8.31
C SER A 124 11.50 -3.69 8.58
N SER A 125 10.26 -3.29 8.89
CA SER A 125 9.15 -4.23 9.07
C SER A 125 8.79 -4.95 7.77
N LEU A 126 8.17 -6.14 7.92
CA LEU A 126 7.62 -6.88 6.80
C LEU A 126 6.64 -6.02 5.99
N TYR A 127 5.72 -5.30 6.67
CA TYR A 127 4.78 -4.35 6.08
C TYR A 127 5.48 -3.32 5.20
N SER A 128 6.46 -2.60 5.75
CA SER A 128 7.11 -1.46 5.09
C SER A 128 7.92 -1.90 3.87
N ILE A 129 8.65 -3.01 3.97
CA ILE A 129 9.46 -3.52 2.87
C ILE A 129 8.56 -4.06 1.75
N LEU A 130 7.52 -4.85 2.08
CA LEU A 130 6.56 -5.35 1.09
C LEU A 130 5.86 -4.20 0.36
N ASN A 131 5.33 -3.22 1.10
CA ASN A 131 4.63 -2.10 0.50
C ASN A 131 5.56 -1.19 -0.31
N LYS A 132 6.83 -1.02 0.08
CA LYS A 132 7.85 -0.34 -0.74
C LYS A 132 8.08 -1.06 -2.08
N ILE A 133 8.23 -2.38 -2.08
CA ILE A 133 8.41 -3.19 -3.30
C ILE A 133 7.16 -3.11 -4.19
N LEU A 134 5.96 -3.21 -3.61
CA LEU A 134 4.70 -3.09 -4.34
C LEU A 134 4.55 -1.73 -5.05
N ARG A 135 5.00 -0.63 -4.43
CA ARG A 135 5.04 0.71 -5.06
C ARG A 135 6.06 0.84 -6.18
N ASN A 136 7.16 0.10 -6.13
CA ASN A 136 8.17 0.09 -7.18
C ASN A 136 7.67 -0.72 -8.40
N THR A 137 6.91 -0.06 -9.27
CA THR A 137 6.35 -0.71 -10.47
C THR A 137 7.36 -0.86 -11.61
N SER A 138 8.51 -0.18 -11.53
CA SER A 138 9.63 -0.30 -12.47
C SER A 138 10.44 -1.58 -12.33
N ASP A 139 10.44 -2.22 -11.17
CA ASP A 139 11.19 -3.46 -10.91
C ASP A 139 10.33 -4.45 -10.13
N ARG A 140 9.54 -5.22 -10.88
CA ARG A 140 8.61 -6.23 -10.35
C ARG A 140 9.28 -7.53 -9.92
N GLU A 141 10.52 -7.81 -10.36
CA GLU A 141 11.25 -9.02 -9.93
C GLU A 141 11.61 -8.95 -8.44
N GLN A 142 11.70 -7.76 -7.84
CA GLN A 142 11.83 -7.59 -6.38
C GLN A 142 10.68 -8.24 -5.59
N LEU A 143 9.50 -8.45 -6.20
CA LEU A 143 8.37 -9.11 -5.57
C LEU A 143 8.48 -10.64 -5.58
N ARG A 144 9.34 -11.23 -6.43
CA ARG A 144 9.45 -12.68 -6.60
C ARG A 144 9.76 -13.45 -5.30
N PRO A 145 10.69 -13.01 -4.42
CA PRO A 145 10.93 -13.68 -3.13
C PRO A 145 9.70 -13.68 -2.20
N TRP A 146 8.74 -12.78 -2.43
CA TRP A 146 7.54 -12.62 -1.64
C TRP A 146 6.38 -13.50 -2.08
N TYR A 147 6.48 -14.21 -3.22
CA TYR A 147 5.34 -14.94 -3.78
C TYR A 147 4.82 -16.05 -2.86
N LEU A 148 5.69 -16.78 -2.15
CA LEU A 148 5.27 -17.78 -1.15
C LEU A 148 4.49 -17.12 0.01
N TYR A 149 4.98 -15.99 0.53
CA TYR A 149 4.30 -15.24 1.60
C TYR A 149 2.98 -14.64 1.11
N LEU A 150 2.96 -14.02 -0.07
CA LEU A 150 1.75 -13.49 -0.70
C LEU A 150 0.71 -14.58 -0.94
N LYS A 151 1.13 -15.79 -1.33
CA LYS A 151 0.24 -16.95 -1.48
C LYS A 151 -0.47 -17.29 -0.18
N LEU A 152 0.26 -17.35 0.94
CA LEU A 152 -0.31 -17.58 2.27
C LEU A 152 -1.20 -16.41 2.73
N PHE A 153 -0.68 -15.19 2.70
CA PHE A 153 -1.35 -14.00 3.20
C PHE A 153 -2.64 -13.66 2.43
N LEU A 154 -2.61 -13.71 1.09
CA LEU A 154 -3.81 -13.49 0.28
C LEU A 154 -4.80 -14.64 0.39
N THR A 155 -4.35 -15.89 0.61
CA THR A 155 -5.24 -17.02 0.94
C THR A 155 -6.01 -16.76 2.25
N ALA A 156 -5.30 -16.30 3.29
CA ALA A 156 -5.90 -15.92 4.57
C ALA A 156 -6.93 -14.80 4.40
N LEU A 157 -6.55 -13.70 3.73
CA LEU A 157 -7.44 -12.56 3.45
C LEU A 157 -8.64 -12.97 2.59
N ALA A 158 -8.49 -13.88 1.63
CA ALA A 158 -9.58 -14.34 0.78
C ALA A 158 -10.68 -15.08 1.55
N LYS A 159 -10.35 -15.75 2.67
CA LYS A 159 -11.31 -16.39 3.57
C LYS A 159 -12.12 -15.41 4.41
N LEU A 160 -11.57 -14.23 4.70
CA LEU A 160 -12.27 -13.20 5.47
C LEU A 160 -13.46 -12.63 4.66
N PRO A 161 -14.57 -12.26 5.32
CA PRO A 161 -15.64 -11.51 4.66
C PRO A 161 -15.10 -10.18 4.11
N PHE A 162 -15.68 -9.73 2.99
CA PHE A 162 -15.47 -8.35 2.56
C PHE A 162 -16.27 -7.42 3.46
N ALA A 163 -15.69 -6.28 3.81
CA ALA A 163 -16.44 -5.15 4.34
C ALA A 163 -17.49 -4.68 3.31
N PRO A 164 -18.66 -4.19 3.73
CA PRO A 164 -19.63 -3.60 2.82
C PRO A 164 -19.03 -2.38 2.12
N ALA A 165 -19.54 -2.05 0.93
CA ALA A 165 -19.13 -0.85 0.20
C ALA A 165 -19.37 0.41 1.05
N GLN A 166 -18.29 1.13 1.37
CA GLN A 166 -18.28 2.23 2.33
C GLN A 166 -17.15 3.23 2.05
N VAL A 167 -17.19 4.38 2.72
CA VAL A 167 -16.06 5.32 2.73
C VAL A 167 -15.06 4.90 3.81
N VAL A 168 -13.79 4.82 3.43
CA VAL A 168 -12.67 4.65 4.37
C VAL A 168 -11.69 5.81 4.23
N TRP A 169 -10.92 6.03 5.28
CA TRP A 169 -10.00 7.15 5.42
C TRP A 169 -8.56 6.68 5.55
N ARG A 170 -7.63 7.42 4.95
CA ARG A 170 -6.19 7.20 5.12
C ARG A 170 -5.44 8.51 5.21
N GLY A 171 -4.61 8.65 6.24
CA GLY A 171 -3.63 9.72 6.37
C GLY A 171 -2.28 9.37 5.73
N VAL A 172 -1.59 10.40 5.23
CA VAL A 172 -0.18 10.35 4.80
C VAL A 172 0.48 11.68 5.16
N LYS A 173 1.55 11.70 5.97
CA LYS A 173 2.21 12.93 6.43
C LYS A 173 3.25 13.49 5.43
N ARG A 174 2.78 13.77 4.21
CA ARG A 174 3.46 14.60 3.20
C ARG A 174 2.45 15.06 2.15
N ASN A 175 2.78 16.07 1.37
CA ASN A 175 2.02 16.43 0.18
C ASN A 175 2.29 15.41 -0.94
N ILE A 176 1.22 14.78 -1.46
CA ILE A 176 1.23 13.99 -2.70
C ILE A 176 0.11 14.36 -3.67
N SER A 177 -0.51 15.53 -3.52
CA SER A 177 -1.65 15.91 -4.36
C SER A 177 -1.29 16.05 -5.85
N ALA A 178 -0.03 16.30 -6.18
CA ALA A 178 0.45 16.34 -7.56
C ALA A 178 0.22 15.03 -8.33
N ASP A 179 0.25 13.87 -7.64
CA ASP A 179 0.14 12.55 -8.26
C ASP A 179 -1.32 12.17 -8.61
N PHE A 180 -2.32 12.90 -8.10
CA PHE A 180 -3.73 12.53 -8.15
C PHE A 180 -4.59 13.59 -8.86
N SER A 181 -4.33 13.90 -10.12
CA SER A 181 -5.14 14.87 -10.89
C SER A 181 -6.62 14.43 -11.02
N PRO A 182 -7.62 15.28 -10.71
CA PRO A 182 -9.03 14.94 -10.86
C PRO A 182 -9.41 14.41 -12.25
N GLY A 183 -10.23 13.37 -12.28
CA GLY A 183 -10.58 12.62 -13.50
C GLY A 183 -9.55 11.60 -13.97
N SER A 184 -8.35 11.55 -13.36
CA SER A 184 -7.36 10.51 -13.65
C SER A 184 -7.74 9.17 -13.03
N GLN A 185 -7.12 8.12 -13.54
CA GLN A 185 -7.23 6.75 -13.02
C GLN A 185 -5.89 6.37 -12.39
N VAL A 186 -5.94 5.71 -11.23
CA VAL A 186 -4.78 5.31 -10.43
C VAL A 186 -4.94 3.84 -10.05
N VAL A 187 -3.85 3.07 -10.15
CA VAL A 187 -3.77 1.73 -9.56
C VAL A 187 -2.99 1.82 -8.24
N TRP A 188 -3.65 1.53 -7.14
CA TRP A 188 -3.04 1.50 -5.81
C TRP A 188 -2.37 0.14 -5.59
N TRP A 189 -1.06 0.06 -5.83
CA TRP A 189 -0.32 -1.21 -5.83
C TRP A 189 0.05 -1.74 -4.45
N SER A 190 0.15 -0.90 -3.41
CA SER A 190 0.37 -1.37 -2.04
C SER A 190 -0.89 -2.01 -1.46
N PHE A 191 -0.70 -2.85 -0.45
CA PHE A 191 -1.72 -3.01 0.58
C PHE A 191 -1.89 -1.67 1.33
N SER A 192 -3.11 -1.34 1.73
CA SER A 192 -3.39 -0.03 2.34
C SER A 192 -4.29 -0.16 3.55
N SER A 193 -3.72 -0.06 4.75
CA SER A 193 -4.47 0.11 5.99
C SER A 193 -5.24 1.43 5.96
N CYS A 194 -6.54 1.35 6.15
CA CYS A 194 -7.48 2.46 6.19
C CYS A 194 -8.39 2.27 7.40
N THR A 195 -8.98 3.35 7.91
CA THR A 195 -9.93 3.29 9.04
C THR A 195 -11.30 3.78 8.60
N THR A 196 -12.37 3.30 9.25
CA THR A 196 -13.71 3.91 9.11
C THR A 196 -13.90 5.11 10.05
N SER A 197 -13.08 5.23 11.11
CA SER A 197 -13.13 6.31 12.09
C SER A 197 -12.20 7.46 11.70
N LEU A 198 -12.77 8.63 11.38
CA LEU A 198 -11.98 9.83 11.12
C LEU A 198 -11.25 10.31 12.40
N GLN A 199 -11.78 10.01 13.60
CA GLN A 199 -11.18 10.41 14.88
C GLN A 199 -9.78 9.79 15.09
N VAL A 200 -9.56 8.57 14.61
CA VAL A 200 -8.23 7.91 14.67
C VAL A 200 -7.17 8.81 14.02
N LEU A 201 -7.49 9.46 12.90
CA LEU A 201 -6.57 10.33 12.16
C LEU A 201 -6.27 11.68 12.86
N GLU A 202 -7.04 12.10 13.87
CA GLU A 202 -6.73 13.31 14.65
C GLU A 202 -5.46 13.14 15.49
N SER A 203 -5.09 11.90 15.82
CA SER A 203 -3.85 11.60 16.53
C SER A 203 -2.63 11.87 15.63
N ASP A 204 -1.63 12.54 16.23
CA ASP A 204 -0.30 12.71 15.64
C ASP A 204 0.38 11.37 15.33
N LEU A 205 -0.14 10.22 15.78
CA LEU A 205 0.31 8.89 15.38
C LEU A 205 0.10 8.61 13.88
N TYR A 206 -1.02 9.07 13.29
CA TYR A 206 -1.42 8.69 11.92
C TYR A 206 -1.35 9.86 10.94
N LEU A 207 -1.97 10.99 11.27
CA LEU A 207 -2.04 12.16 10.39
C LEU A 207 -1.76 13.45 11.16
N GLY A 208 -2.41 13.64 12.31
CA GLY A 208 -2.19 14.79 13.18
C GLY A 208 -2.66 16.13 12.60
N ALA A 209 -2.36 17.18 13.34
CA ALA A 209 -2.86 18.54 13.06
C ALA A 209 -1.84 19.48 12.40
N ALA A 210 -0.60 19.04 12.16
CA ALA A 210 0.49 19.89 11.69
C ALA A 210 1.41 19.19 10.66
N GLY A 211 2.13 19.99 9.88
CA GLY A 211 3.04 19.51 8.82
C GLY A 211 2.31 19.19 7.51
N GLU A 212 3.04 19.17 6.40
CA GLU A 212 2.46 18.80 5.11
C GLU A 212 1.82 17.42 5.18
N ARG A 213 0.55 17.31 4.81
CA ARG A 213 -0.19 16.06 4.98
C ARG A 213 -1.34 15.92 3.99
N THR A 214 -1.57 14.68 3.57
CA THR A 214 -2.62 14.29 2.63
C THR A 214 -3.61 13.35 3.31
N LEU A 215 -4.89 13.71 3.28
CA LEU A 215 -6.01 12.88 3.71
C LEU A 215 -6.74 12.32 2.49
N PHE A 216 -6.87 11.01 2.43
CA PHE A 216 -7.70 10.34 1.43
C PHE A 216 -9.08 10.03 1.99
N SER A 217 -10.11 10.43 1.24
CA SER A 217 -11.48 9.90 1.32
C SER A 217 -11.62 8.86 0.22
N ILE A 218 -11.90 7.61 0.54
CA ILE A 218 -11.94 6.51 -0.44
C ILE A 218 -13.30 5.84 -0.41
N GLU A 219 -14.12 6.03 -1.44
CA GLU A 219 -15.29 5.18 -1.68
C GLU A 219 -14.82 3.78 -2.14
N THR A 220 -15.02 2.78 -1.30
CA THR A 220 -14.60 1.38 -1.55
C THR A 220 -15.75 0.51 -2.00
N ILE A 221 -15.46 -0.43 -2.90
CA ILE A 221 -16.35 -1.52 -3.33
C ILE A 221 -16.00 -2.78 -2.52
N ASN A 222 -14.71 -3.05 -2.33
CA ASN A 222 -14.21 -4.19 -1.58
C ASN A 222 -13.05 -3.75 -0.68
N GLY A 223 -13.04 -4.28 0.53
CA GLY A 223 -11.97 -4.13 1.52
C GLY A 223 -12.05 -5.31 2.48
N LYS A 224 -10.95 -5.64 3.15
CA LYS A 224 -10.93 -6.69 4.17
C LYS A 224 -10.90 -6.02 5.55
N SER A 225 -11.93 -6.24 6.35
CA SER A 225 -11.86 -5.90 7.78
C SER A 225 -10.87 -6.88 8.42
N ILE A 226 -9.78 -6.36 8.97
CA ILE A 226 -8.74 -7.17 9.61
C ILE A 226 -8.52 -6.86 11.09
N GLU A 227 -9.20 -5.85 11.64
CA GLU A 227 -9.24 -5.48 13.08
C GLU A 227 -9.28 -6.69 14.05
N SER A 228 -10.07 -7.72 13.72
CA SER A 228 -10.22 -8.92 14.55
C SER A 228 -9.04 -9.90 14.46
N TYR A 229 -8.06 -9.65 13.59
CA TYR A 229 -7.00 -10.57 13.16
C TYR A 229 -5.61 -9.91 13.16
N SER A 230 -5.57 -8.58 13.25
CA SER A 230 -4.40 -7.72 13.34
C SER A 230 -3.74 -7.79 14.72
N ALA A 231 -2.54 -7.21 14.84
CA ALA A 231 -1.90 -6.97 16.13
C ALA A 231 -2.52 -5.81 16.93
N PHE A 232 -3.38 -5.00 16.30
CA PHE A 232 -4.04 -3.82 16.87
C PHE A 232 -5.56 -3.94 16.67
N ASP A 233 -6.31 -4.01 17.77
CA ASP A 233 -7.74 -4.30 17.83
C ASP A 233 -8.63 -3.05 18.03
N THR A 234 -8.12 -1.85 17.72
CA THR A 234 -8.75 -0.56 18.07
C THR A 234 -8.88 0.46 16.92
N GLU A 235 -8.59 0.06 15.67
CA GLU A 235 -8.48 0.99 14.54
C GLU A 235 -9.64 0.94 13.51
N ASP A 236 -10.64 0.07 13.71
CA ASP A 236 -11.66 -0.27 12.68
C ASP A 236 -11.01 -0.60 11.31
N GLU A 237 -9.90 -1.37 11.33
CA GLU A 237 -8.98 -1.48 10.20
C GLU A 237 -9.61 -2.19 8.99
N ILE A 238 -9.70 -1.45 7.88
CA ILE A 238 -10.04 -1.92 6.54
C ILE A 238 -8.77 -1.93 5.68
N LEU A 239 -8.30 -3.12 5.34
CA LEU A 239 -7.19 -3.33 4.42
C LEU A 239 -7.67 -3.32 2.97
N LEU A 240 -7.15 -2.39 2.17
CA LEU A 240 -7.27 -2.43 0.70
C LEU A 240 -6.16 -3.31 0.11
N LEU A 241 -6.48 -4.04 -0.96
CA LEU A 241 -5.56 -4.99 -1.58
C LEU A 241 -4.69 -4.33 -2.67
N PRO A 242 -3.51 -4.91 -2.98
CA PRO A 242 -2.69 -4.54 -4.12
C PRO A 242 -3.48 -4.53 -5.43
N GLY A 243 -3.22 -3.54 -6.28
CA GLY A 243 -3.88 -3.42 -7.57
C GLY A 243 -5.30 -2.83 -7.47
N THR A 244 -5.67 -2.22 -6.34
CA THR A 244 -6.97 -1.55 -6.20
C THR A 244 -7.07 -0.39 -7.20
N TYR A 245 -7.98 -0.51 -8.18
CA TYR A 245 -8.17 0.50 -9.22
C TYR A 245 -9.12 1.60 -8.76
N MET A 246 -8.74 2.87 -8.95
CA MET A 246 -9.48 4.03 -8.45
C MET A 246 -9.49 5.18 -9.45
N GLU A 247 -10.58 5.95 -9.42
CA GLU A 247 -10.68 7.23 -10.13
C GLU A 247 -10.59 8.37 -9.13
N VAL A 248 -9.78 9.39 -9.43
CA VAL A 248 -9.74 10.62 -8.64
C VAL A 248 -11.01 11.43 -8.92
N GLN A 249 -11.90 11.54 -7.95
CA GLN A 249 -13.14 12.32 -8.07
C GLN A 249 -12.87 13.82 -7.93
N SER A 250 -12.11 14.22 -6.90
CA SER A 250 -11.83 15.62 -6.60
C SER A 250 -10.62 15.80 -5.68
N GLN A 251 -10.15 17.04 -5.59
CA GLN A 251 -9.20 17.48 -4.58
C GLN A 251 -9.72 18.73 -3.87
N LEU A 252 -9.28 18.93 -2.63
CA LEU A 252 -9.50 20.15 -1.84
C LEU A 252 -8.23 20.47 -1.04
N HIS A 253 -7.85 21.74 -0.96
CA HIS A 253 -6.72 22.22 -0.17
C HIS A 253 -7.23 23.27 0.84
N PRO A 254 -7.80 22.84 1.98
CA PRO A 254 -8.50 23.75 2.90
C PRO A 254 -7.58 24.55 3.83
N ALA A 255 -6.32 24.12 3.98
CA ALA A 255 -5.26 24.79 4.74
C ALA A 255 -3.92 24.59 4.03
N SER A 256 -2.96 25.48 4.25
CA SER A 256 -1.67 25.51 3.53
C SER A 256 -0.83 24.23 3.61
N ASP A 257 -1.09 23.39 4.61
CA ASP A 257 -0.38 22.15 4.90
C ASP A 257 -1.27 20.90 4.76
N LEU A 258 -2.57 21.06 4.47
CA LEU A 258 -3.52 19.95 4.34
C LEU A 258 -4.05 19.81 2.90
N TYR A 259 -3.91 18.62 2.35
CA TYR A 259 -4.45 18.22 1.05
C TYR A 259 -5.48 17.12 1.27
N ILE A 260 -6.66 17.23 0.66
CA ILE A 260 -7.71 16.22 0.72
C ILE A 260 -7.97 15.70 -0.69
N ILE A 261 -7.95 14.39 -0.86
CA ILE A 261 -8.12 13.71 -2.15
C ILE A 261 -9.30 12.76 -2.02
N HIS A 262 -10.30 12.91 -2.89
CA HIS A 262 -11.43 11.99 -2.99
C HIS A 262 -11.18 10.97 -4.09
N LEU A 263 -11.09 9.70 -3.72
CA LEU A 263 -10.94 8.55 -4.60
C LEU A 263 -12.21 7.71 -4.60
N LYS A 264 -12.55 7.15 -5.77
CA LYS A 264 -13.64 6.18 -5.91
C LYS A 264 -13.11 4.92 -6.57
N GLN A 265 -13.16 3.80 -5.86
CA GLN A 265 -12.79 2.50 -6.39
C GLN A 265 -13.65 2.15 -7.60
N LYS A 266 -13.02 1.54 -8.61
CA LYS A 266 -13.63 1.05 -9.84
C LYS A 266 -13.22 -0.41 -10.04
N ILE A 267 -14.05 -1.18 -10.73
CA ILE A 267 -13.67 -2.53 -11.17
C ILE A 267 -12.77 -2.36 -12.43
N PRO A 268 -11.53 -2.87 -12.44
CA PRO A 268 -10.67 -2.78 -13.61
C PRO A 268 -11.17 -3.69 -14.74
N GLN A 269 -10.79 -3.38 -15.99
CA GLN A 269 -11.12 -4.22 -17.15
C GLN A 269 -10.25 -5.49 -17.23
N GLU A 270 -9.08 -5.45 -16.61
CA GLU A 270 -8.10 -6.54 -16.57
C GLU A 270 -7.81 -6.94 -15.11
N ILE A 271 -7.33 -8.17 -14.90
CA ILE A 271 -6.98 -8.66 -13.56
C ILE A 271 -5.66 -8.01 -13.11
N LEU A 272 -5.72 -7.12 -12.13
CA LEU A 272 -4.54 -6.47 -11.53
C LEU A 272 -3.93 -7.27 -10.38
N LEU A 273 -4.75 -8.09 -9.70
CA LEU A 273 -4.35 -9.04 -8.66
C LEU A 273 -5.16 -10.32 -8.86
N ALA A 274 -4.51 -11.45 -9.11
CA ALA A 274 -5.22 -12.72 -9.25
C ALA A 274 -5.74 -13.24 -7.89
N PRO A 275 -6.90 -13.92 -7.83
CA PRO A 275 -7.34 -14.60 -6.62
C PRO A 275 -6.43 -15.81 -6.30
N PRO A 276 -6.13 -16.09 -5.02
CA PRO A 276 -5.17 -17.12 -4.62
C PRO A 276 -5.62 -18.55 -4.92
N PHE A 277 -6.94 -18.77 -5.10
CA PHE A 277 -7.56 -20.03 -5.44
C PHE A 277 -8.91 -19.80 -6.18
N ASN A 278 -9.39 -20.82 -6.87
CA ASN A 278 -10.62 -20.75 -7.66
C ASN A 278 -11.87 -20.53 -6.79
N GLY A 279 -12.84 -19.78 -7.32
CA GLY A 279 -14.12 -19.50 -6.65
C GLY A 279 -14.17 -18.21 -5.84
N ILE A 280 -13.08 -17.43 -5.82
CA ILE A 280 -13.02 -16.08 -5.26
C ILE A 280 -12.96 -15.05 -6.39
N SER A 281 -13.74 -13.98 -6.26
CA SER A 281 -13.61 -12.74 -7.03
C SER A 281 -13.36 -11.59 -6.05
N TYR A 282 -12.46 -10.68 -6.42
CA TYR A 282 -12.29 -9.38 -5.78
C TYR A 282 -13.23 -8.37 -6.45
#